data_AF-A0A6N8XG38-F1
#
_entry.id   AF-A0A6N8XG38-F1
#
_cell.length_a   1.000
_cell.length_b   1.000
_cell.length_c   1.000
_cell.angle_alpha   90.00
_cell.angle_beta   90.00
_cell.angle_gamma   90.00
#
_symmetry.space_group_name_H-M   'P 1'
#
loop_
_entity.id
_entity.type
_entity.pdbx_description
1 polymer ?
#
loop_
_entity_poly.entity_id
_entity_poly.type
_entity_poly.pdbx_seq_one_letter_code
_entity_poly.pdbx_strand_id
1 'polypeptide(L)' 'NFVTVRLGPRYDAEIVYARMLADGVIVRPGANYGMPEHLRVTVGLPEENQRFLDALARALDRTG' A
#
# COMPACT_ATOMS: atom_id res chain seq x y z
N ASN A 1 9.44 -5.17 -12.07
CA ASN A 1 8.65 -6.32 -11.58
C ASN A 1 7.64 -5.81 -10.54
N PHE A 2 6.51 -6.48 -10.29
CA PHE A 2 5.54 -6.05 -9.28
C PHE A 2 5.07 -7.23 -8.42
N VAL A 3 4.58 -6.92 -7.23
CA VAL A 3 3.95 -7.87 -6.31
C VAL A 3 2.57 -7.35 -5.90
N THR A 4 1.70 -8.26 -5.50
CA THR A 4 0.42 -7.92 -4.86
C THR A 4 0.54 -8.19 -3.36
N VAL A 5 0.19 -7.20 -2.55
CA VAL A 5 0.23 -7.27 -1.09
C VAL A 5 -1.20 -7.29 -0.58
N ARG A 6 -1.61 -8.38 0.07
CA ARG A 6 -2.92 -8.47 0.74
C ARG A 6 -2.84 -7.82 2.12
N LEU A 7 -3.65 -6.80 2.34
CA LEU A 7 -3.74 -6.10 3.63
C LEU A 7 -4.59 -6.88 4.64
N GLY A 8 -5.53 -7.68 4.14
CA GLY A 8 -6.48 -8.46 4.92
C GLY A 8 -7.79 -7.70 5.22
N PRO A 9 -8.79 -8.38 5.77
CA PRO A 9 -10.18 -7.90 5.79
C PRO A 9 -10.44 -6.71 6.72
N ARG A 10 -9.45 -6.33 7.53
CA ARG A 10 -9.54 -5.21 8.48
C ARG A 10 -9.15 -3.86 7.87
N TYR A 11 -8.61 -3.88 6.66
CA TYR A 11 -8.05 -2.70 5.99
C TYR A 11 -8.69 -2.53 4.61
N ASP A 12 -9.14 -1.31 4.36
CA ASP A 12 -9.60 -0.90 3.04
C ASP A 12 -8.41 -0.43 2.21
N ALA A 13 -8.16 -1.06 1.06
CA ALA A 13 -7.01 -0.75 0.22
C ALA A 13 -7.07 0.66 -0.36
N GLU A 14 -8.25 1.24 -0.57
CA GLU A 14 -8.40 2.63 -1.05
C GLU A 14 -8.00 3.62 0.05
N ILE A 15 -8.39 3.36 1.30
CA ILE A 15 -7.99 4.19 2.45
C ILE A 15 -6.47 4.13 2.66
N VAL A 16 -5.89 2.93 2.63
CA VAL A 16 -4.44 2.75 2.78
C VAL A 16 -3.70 3.42 1.62
N TYR A 17 -4.19 3.28 0.38
CA TYR A 17 -3.65 3.99 -0.78
C TYR A 17 -3.67 5.51 -0.59
N ALA A 18 -4.78 6.09 -0.16
CA ALA A 18 -4.89 7.53 0.06
C ALA A 18 -3.89 8.04 1.12
N ARG A 19 -3.70 7.28 2.21
CA ARG A 19 -2.69 7.58 3.24
C ARG A 19 -1.27 7.51 2.68
N MET A 20 -0.94 6.46 1.93
CA MET A 20 0.39 6.33 1.31
C MET A 20 0.66 7.42 0.26
N LEU A 21 -0.37 7.83 -0.48
CA LEU A 21 -0.29 8.94 -1.44
C LEU A 21 0.05 10.26 -0.75
N ALA A 22 -0.55 10.55 0.42
CA ALA A 22 -0.22 11.73 1.22
C ALA A 22 1.24 11.73 1.70
N ASP A 23 1.80 10.55 1.95
CA ASP A 23 3.22 10.34 2.29
C ASP A 23 4.16 10.36 1.07
N GLY A 24 3.64 10.63 -0.13
CA GLY A 24 4.38 10.66 -1.38
C GLY A 24 4.81 9.28 -1.90
N VAL A 25 4.15 8.21 -1.44
CA VAL A 25 4.37 6.83 -1.92
C VAL A 25 3.16 6.38 -2.74
N ILE A 26 3.35 6.29 -4.05
CA ILE A 26 2.26 5.96 -4.98
C ILE A 26 2.21 4.45 -5.21
N VAL A 27 1.12 3.83 -4.75
CA VAL A 27 0.78 2.42 -5.04
C VAL A 27 -0.49 2.33 -5.87
N ARG A 28 -0.88 1.14 -6.32
CA ARG A 28 -2.13 0.95 -7.08
C ARG A 28 -3.07 0.01 -6.33
N PRO A 29 -4.30 0.43 -6.01
CA PRO A 29 -5.32 -0.47 -5.46
C PRO A 29 -5.64 -1.62 -6.42
N GLY A 30 -5.87 -2.81 -5.86
CA GLY A 30 -6.22 -4.03 -6.58
C GLY A 30 -7.72 -4.16 -6.90
N ALA A 31 -8.55 -3.20 -6.50
CA ALA A 31 -10.02 -3.26 -6.66
C ALA A 31 -10.44 -3.48 -8.13
N ASN A 32 -9.73 -2.88 -9.08
CA ASN A 32 -9.97 -3.05 -10.53
C ASN A 32 -9.75 -4.49 -11.03
N TYR A 33 -9.10 -5.34 -10.23
CA TYR A 33 -8.87 -6.75 -10.52
C TYR A 33 -9.72 -7.69 -9.64
N GLY A 34 -10.76 -7.18 -8.96
CA GLY A 34 -11.56 -7.97 -8.03
C GLY A 34 -10.85 -8.28 -6.71
N MET A 35 -9.79 -7.54 -6.38
CA MET A 35 -8.97 -7.72 -5.18
C MET A 35 -9.02 -6.48 -4.27
N PRO A 36 -10.17 -6.22 -3.60
CA PRO A 36 -10.39 -4.98 -2.84
C PRO A 36 -9.46 -4.82 -1.62
N GLU A 37 -8.88 -5.91 -1.14
CA GLU A 37 -7.93 -5.90 -0.01
C GLU A 37 -6.46 -5.86 -0.43
N HIS A 38 -6.17 -5.66 -1.71
CA HIS A 38 -4.80 -5.77 -2.23
C HIS A 38 -4.26 -4.45 -2.75
N LEU A 39 -2.95 -4.27 -2.59
CA LEU A 39 -2.16 -3.23 -3.25
C LEU A 39 -1.19 -3.86 -4.24
N ARG A 40 -1.11 -3.31 -5.45
CA ARG A 40 -0.06 -3.64 -6.41
C ARG A 40 1.10 -2.67 -6.22
N VAL A 41 2.27 -3.23 -5.94
CA VAL A 41 3.50 -2.49 -5.64
C VAL A 41 4.58 -2.90 -6.63
N THR A 42 5.21 -1.92 -7.27
CA THR A 42 6.39 -2.17 -8.11
C THR A 42 7.60 -2.35 -7.20
N VAL A 43 8.39 -3.39 -7.45
CA VAL A 43 9.65 -3.61 -6.71
C VAL A 43 10.68 -2.61 -7.21
N GLY A 44 11.15 -1.76 -6.32
CA GLY A 44 12.18 -0.75 -6.58
C GLY A 44 13.55 -1.12 -6.02
N LEU A 45 14.42 -0.13 -5.93
CA LEU A 45 15.71 -0.20 -5.24
C LEU A 45 15.52 -0.45 -3.73
N PRO A 46 16.52 -0.96 -3.01
CA PRO A 46 16.44 -1.21 -1.57
C PRO A 46 15.91 -0.01 -0.76
N GLU A 47 16.33 1.20 -1.09
CA GLU A 47 15.93 2.44 -0.42
C GLU A 47 14.46 2.80 -0.70
N GLU A 48 13.99 2.56 -1.92
CA GLU A 48 12.59 2.76 -2.31
C GLU A 48 11.69 1.74 -1.59
N ASN A 49 12.15 0.49 -1.47
CA ASN A 49 11.45 -0.56 -0.75
C ASN A 49 11.36 -0.23 0.75
N GLN A 50 12.42 0.31 1.35
CA GLN A 50 12.39 0.75 2.75
C GLN A 50 11.40 1.91 2.94
N ARG A 51 11.44 2.92 2.07
CA ARG A 51 10.48 4.04 2.11
C ARG A 51 9.03 3.55 1.97
N PHE A 52 8.78 2.57 1.11
CA PHE A 52 7.47 1.93 0.98
C PHE A 52 7.03 1.25 2.28
N LEU A 53 7.91 0.46 2.91
CA LEU A 53 7.61 -0.23 4.17
C LEU A 53 7.29 0.75 5.30
N ASP A 54 8.05 1.84 5.42
CA ASP A 54 7.83 2.86 6.44
C ASP A 54 6.48 3.58 6.24
N ALA A 55 6.14 3.92 4.99
CA ALA A 55 4.86 4.52 4.66
C ALA A 55 3.68 3.55 4.87
N LEU A 56 3.87 2.27 4.55
CA LEU A 56 2.86 1.24 4.81
C LEU A 56 2.61 1.08 6.32
N ALA A 57 3.65 1.07 7.14
CA ALA A 57 3.51 0.98 8.60
C ALA A 57 2.67 2.14 9.15
N ARG A 58 2.95 3.38 8.72
CA ARG A 58 2.17 4.56 9.10
C ARG A 58 0.73 4.51 8.59
N ALA A 59 0.53 4.06 7.34
CA ALA A 59 -0.80 3.96 6.77
C ALA A 59 -1.69 2.93 7.46
N LEU A 60 -1.09 1.84 7.99
CA LEU A 60 -1.77 0.80 8.75
C LEU A 60 -2.01 1.17 10.22
N ASP A 61 -1.25 2.12 10.77
CA ASP A 61 -1.46 2.60 12.13
C ASP A 61 -2.87 3.22 12.26
N ARG A 62 -3.62 2.72 13.24
CA ARG A 62 -5.01 3.15 13.52
C ARG A 62 -5.05 4.23 14.60
N THR A 63 -3.90 4.69 15.08
CA THR A 63 -3.80 5.75 16.09
C THR A 63 -4.04 7.10 15.43
N GLY A 64 -5.33 7.45 15.27
CA GLY A 64 -5.84 8.72 14.77
C GLY A 64 -7.34 8.79 15.02
#